data_AF-A0A0D8HKC6-F1
#
_entry.id   AF-A0A0D8HKC6-F1
#
_cell.length_a   1.000
_cell.length_b   1.000
_cell.length_c   1.000
_cell.angle_alpha   90.00
_cell.angle_beta   90.00
_cell.angle_gamma   90.00
#
_symmetry.space_group_name_H-M   'P 1'
#
loop_
_entity.id
_entity.type
_entity.pdbx_description
1 polymer ?
#
loop_
_entity_poly.entity_id
_entity_poly.type
_entity_poly.pdbx_seq_one_letter_code
_entity_poly.pdbx_strand_id
1 'polypeptide(L)'
;MSDILPTTYAKLRSVIDASQHLTQMVDEHELFETIATNVCRDLGFSMCVIFVLEGTTSFVPKVIKGYDDDFTPPPSNYVLPMEAFKKIEEHASRIGNLFWVDGRSDLIRHPIIFPHVVATKTTNPDIGEWHEKSLLIAPLRDPSGKVVGLVNPDDPIDGHLPSLESTLILETYANFCSIALELIRARTNAAAKILILEAQRSQIVRLFEASNAIRREAQLDEMLEDFARSMSQVGDFQRIGILLIEEDKKTLRFQAGWGFAASEKAQLSATNIDISLFSKLMQPAMLQSKSYVFDHTRFNVPKELMDRLSVPLHTQEVEAGHWHPLDSLSIPMQDESGRLIGIISADEPLSGLFPEPSHLEALEFFADQCAIAVSQVQKYKSLERRAEIDSLTGLPNRATFTIALNDEIIKASQAGEELSLLFMDLDHFKAINDSFGHLGGDRVLRNVASLIRSQIRKTDFISRYGGEEFTVLLPQTKIEEAVQIAEKIRQQIENNTTKIDALVSIKATISIGASSIRPGNTRSHHLIEEQTTTLISRADKALYAAKACGRNQVSTDYL
;
A
#
# COMPACT_ATOMS: atom_id res chain seq x y z
N MET A 1 66.59 -29.14 1.88
CA MET A 1 65.40 -29.01 2.77
C MET A 1 65.40 -27.72 3.60
N SER A 2 66.44 -26.87 3.61
CA SER A 2 66.45 -25.63 4.44
C SER A 2 65.82 -24.39 3.78
N ASP A 3 65.64 -24.35 2.45
CA ASP A 3 65.16 -23.14 1.74
C ASP A 3 63.66 -23.16 1.35
N ILE A 4 62.93 -24.23 1.69
CA ILE A 4 61.50 -24.38 1.36
C ILE A 4 60.60 -23.79 2.46
N LEU A 5 61.05 -23.83 3.72
CA LEU A 5 60.29 -23.34 4.88
C LEU A 5 60.04 -21.81 4.88
N PRO A 6 60.98 -20.94 4.46
CA PRO A 6 60.75 -19.49 4.46
C PRO A 6 59.73 -19.02 3.41
N THR A 7 59.72 -19.65 2.23
CA THR A 7 58.85 -19.30 1.09
C THR A 7 57.42 -19.76 1.30
N THR A 8 57.20 -20.99 1.79
CA THR A 8 55.86 -21.48 2.16
C THR A 8 55.27 -20.68 3.32
N TYR A 9 56.09 -20.32 4.33
CA TYR A 9 55.65 -19.48 5.44
C TYR A 9 55.26 -18.06 5.00
N ALA A 10 56.00 -17.46 4.06
CA ALA A 10 55.68 -16.15 3.50
C ALA A 10 54.34 -16.15 2.72
N LYS A 11 54.10 -17.20 1.92
CA LYS A 11 52.83 -17.38 1.19
C LYS A 11 51.65 -17.58 2.15
N LEU A 12 51.78 -18.45 3.15
CA LEU A 12 50.75 -18.66 4.16
C LEU A 12 50.46 -17.40 4.98
N ARG A 13 51.48 -16.60 5.30
CA ARG A 13 51.31 -15.33 5.98
C ARG A 13 50.55 -14.31 5.12
N SER A 14 50.85 -14.22 3.82
CA SER A 14 50.07 -13.40 2.87
C SER A 14 48.59 -13.80 2.84
N VAL A 15 48.29 -15.10 2.85
CA VAL A 15 46.92 -15.61 2.88
C VAL A 15 46.18 -15.22 4.17
N ILE A 16 46.86 -15.32 5.32
CA ILE A 16 46.29 -14.92 6.62
C ILE A 16 46.04 -13.40 6.66
N ASP A 17 47.01 -12.60 6.23
CA ASP A 17 46.88 -11.14 6.19
C ASP A 17 45.76 -10.71 5.22
N ALA A 18 45.66 -11.37 4.06
CA ALA A 18 44.57 -11.15 3.11
C ALA A 18 43.21 -11.55 3.70
N SER A 19 43.10 -12.66 4.43
CA SER A 19 41.82 -13.15 4.98
C SER A 19 41.13 -12.16 5.92
N GLN A 20 41.92 -11.42 6.71
CA GLN A 20 41.40 -10.41 7.64
C GLN A 20 40.84 -9.19 6.91
N HIS A 21 41.49 -8.79 5.81
CA HIS A 21 41.06 -7.67 4.98
C HIS A 21 39.84 -8.05 4.12
N LEU A 22 39.84 -9.23 3.51
CA LEU A 22 38.79 -9.68 2.57
C LEU A 22 37.41 -9.81 3.24
N THR A 23 37.37 -10.28 4.49
CA THR A 23 36.10 -10.44 5.25
C THR A 23 35.51 -9.11 5.75
N GLN A 24 36.28 -8.02 5.70
CA GLN A 24 35.85 -6.68 6.10
C GLN A 24 35.41 -5.81 4.92
N MET A 25 35.69 -6.23 3.68
CA MET A 25 35.30 -5.51 2.48
C MET A 25 33.77 -5.38 2.37
N VAL A 26 33.37 -4.28 1.73
CA VAL A 26 31.95 -3.92 1.52
C VAL A 26 31.59 -3.80 0.04
N ASP A 27 32.60 -3.82 -0.84
CA ASP A 27 32.45 -3.68 -2.29
C ASP A 27 32.85 -4.97 -3.00
N GLU A 28 32.01 -5.45 -3.92
CA GLU A 28 32.27 -6.69 -4.66
C GLU A 28 33.46 -6.55 -5.62
N HIS A 29 33.65 -5.38 -6.24
CA HIS A 29 34.72 -5.17 -7.21
C HIS A 29 36.10 -5.13 -6.53
N GLU A 30 36.22 -4.42 -5.41
CA GLU A 30 37.44 -4.37 -4.59
C GLU A 30 37.85 -5.76 -4.07
N LEU A 31 36.85 -6.56 -3.65
CA LEU A 31 37.05 -7.95 -3.25
C LEU A 31 37.66 -8.77 -4.39
N PHE A 32 37.04 -8.72 -5.57
CA PHE A 32 37.52 -9.45 -6.73
C PHE A 32 38.90 -8.98 -7.18
N GLU A 33 39.16 -7.68 -7.21
CA GLU A 33 40.47 -7.13 -7.58
C GLU A 33 41.57 -7.61 -6.63
N THR A 34 41.29 -7.62 -5.33
CA THR A 34 42.25 -8.06 -4.32
C THR A 34 42.56 -9.55 -4.44
N ILE A 35 41.55 -10.40 -4.65
CA ILE A 35 41.74 -11.84 -4.87
C ILE A 35 42.55 -12.09 -6.14
N ALA A 36 42.19 -11.46 -7.26
CA ALA A 36 42.88 -11.65 -8.53
C ALA A 36 44.35 -11.21 -8.43
N THR A 37 44.62 -10.07 -7.79
CA THR A 37 45.97 -9.55 -7.56
C THR A 37 46.80 -10.49 -6.70
N ASN A 38 46.24 -11.02 -5.60
CA ASN A 38 46.95 -11.96 -4.72
C ASN A 38 47.21 -13.30 -5.41
N VAL A 39 46.27 -13.81 -6.22
CA VAL A 39 46.48 -15.02 -7.01
C VAL A 39 47.64 -14.84 -7.99
N CYS A 40 47.70 -13.73 -8.72
CA CYS A 40 48.85 -13.46 -9.60
C CYS A 40 50.15 -13.34 -8.81
N ARG A 41 50.21 -12.45 -7.82
CA ARG A 41 51.44 -12.12 -7.07
C ARG A 41 51.97 -13.29 -6.24
N ASP A 42 51.10 -13.97 -5.49
CA ASP A 42 51.52 -14.93 -4.46
C ASP A 42 51.68 -16.35 -5.04
N LEU A 43 50.96 -16.67 -6.11
CA LEU A 43 51.01 -17.98 -6.76
C LEU A 43 51.78 -17.99 -8.09
N GLY A 44 52.11 -16.81 -8.63
CA GLY A 44 52.96 -16.68 -9.83
C GLY A 44 52.23 -17.03 -11.11
N PHE A 45 50.98 -16.59 -11.27
CA PHE A 45 50.23 -16.72 -12.53
C PHE A 45 50.29 -15.41 -13.31
N SER A 46 50.41 -15.50 -14.64
CA SER A 46 50.49 -14.37 -15.56
C SER A 46 49.26 -13.47 -15.50
N MET A 47 48.09 -14.07 -15.24
CA MET A 47 46.80 -13.42 -15.19
C MET A 47 45.84 -14.23 -14.33
N CYS A 48 44.84 -13.56 -13.74
CA CYS A 48 43.73 -14.17 -13.06
C CYS A 48 42.42 -13.49 -13.48
N VAL A 49 41.42 -14.30 -13.81
CA VAL A 49 40.07 -13.86 -14.14
C VAL A 49 39.11 -14.36 -13.06
N ILE A 50 38.29 -13.45 -12.53
CA ILE A 50 37.19 -13.81 -11.63
C ILE A 50 35.88 -13.67 -12.39
N PHE A 51 35.15 -14.77 -12.45
CA PHE A 51 33.82 -14.83 -13.01
C PHE A 51 32.75 -14.92 -11.92
N VAL A 52 31.62 -14.28 -12.17
CA VAL A 52 30.41 -14.42 -11.34
C VAL A 52 29.29 -14.96 -12.22
N LEU A 53 28.51 -15.89 -11.68
CA LEU A 53 27.34 -16.43 -12.36
C LEU A 53 26.24 -15.37 -12.40
N GLU A 54 25.84 -14.96 -13.60
CA GLU A 54 24.67 -14.10 -13.80
C GLU A 54 23.45 -14.95 -14.17
N GLY A 55 22.38 -14.80 -13.38
CA GLY A 55 21.19 -15.65 -13.50
C GLY A 55 21.52 -17.13 -13.28
N THR A 56 21.32 -17.95 -14.31
CA THR A 56 21.59 -19.41 -14.28
C THR A 56 22.38 -19.93 -15.47
N THR A 57 22.80 -19.04 -16.37
CA THR A 57 23.16 -19.42 -17.74
C THR A 57 24.65 -19.30 -18.03
N SER A 58 25.32 -18.25 -17.54
CA SER A 58 26.70 -17.95 -17.92
C SER A 58 27.49 -17.27 -16.81
N PHE A 59 28.76 -17.64 -16.73
CA PHE A 59 29.77 -16.98 -15.91
C PHE A 59 30.35 -15.79 -16.67
N VAL A 60 30.22 -14.60 -16.09
CA VAL A 60 30.63 -13.33 -16.68
C VAL A 60 31.86 -12.80 -15.94
N PRO A 61 32.94 -12.39 -16.64
CA PRO A 61 34.13 -11.86 -15.99
C PRO A 61 33.80 -10.53 -15.31
N LYS A 62 34.13 -10.43 -14.02
CA LYS A 62 33.98 -9.20 -13.22
C LYS A 62 35.29 -8.47 -13.02
N VAL A 63 36.39 -9.21 -12.96
CA VAL A 63 37.74 -8.68 -12.83
C VAL A 63 38.70 -9.54 -13.67
N ILE A 64 39.63 -8.86 -14.33
CA ILE A 64 40.78 -9.45 -15.02
C ILE A 64 42.02 -8.72 -14.50
N LYS A 65 42.99 -9.45 -13.95
CA LYS A 65 44.22 -8.86 -13.40
C LYS A 65 45.45 -9.61 -13.91
N GLY A 66 46.41 -8.89 -14.48
CA GLY A 66 47.73 -9.42 -14.82
C GLY A 66 48.69 -9.46 -13.63
N TYR A 67 49.77 -10.23 -13.74
CA TYR A 67 50.91 -10.18 -12.83
C TYR A 67 51.67 -8.86 -12.95
N ASP A 68 51.91 -8.43 -14.19
CA ASP A 68 52.48 -7.15 -14.57
C ASP A 68 51.47 -6.41 -15.48
N ASP A 69 51.71 -5.12 -15.74
CA ASP A 69 50.85 -4.31 -16.64
C ASP A 69 50.93 -4.75 -18.12
N ASP A 70 51.89 -5.62 -18.47
CA ASP A 70 52.11 -6.14 -19.82
C ASP A 70 51.49 -7.54 -19.99
N PHE A 71 50.16 -7.60 -20.11
CA PHE A 71 49.42 -8.83 -20.39
C PHE A 71 48.35 -8.62 -21.48
N THR A 72 47.98 -9.70 -22.17
CA THR A 72 46.91 -9.66 -23.18
C THR A 72 45.60 -10.14 -22.54
N PRO A 73 44.62 -9.26 -22.26
CA PRO A 73 43.35 -9.69 -21.71
C PRO A 73 42.54 -10.52 -22.72
N PRO A 74 41.65 -11.40 -22.24
CA PRO A 74 40.70 -12.08 -23.12
C PRO A 74 39.76 -11.05 -23.80
N PRO A 75 39.11 -11.44 -24.92
CA PRO A 75 38.14 -10.59 -25.60
C PRO A 75 37.03 -10.06 -24.67
N SER A 76 36.52 -8.86 -24.95
CA SER A 76 35.50 -8.21 -24.09
C SER A 76 34.17 -8.97 -23.97
N ASN A 77 33.88 -9.88 -24.89
CA ASN A 77 32.70 -10.76 -24.89
C ASN A 77 32.99 -12.17 -24.32
N TYR A 78 34.12 -12.34 -23.63
CA TYR A 78 34.53 -13.62 -23.07
C TYR A 78 33.63 -14.00 -21.89
N VAL A 79 32.73 -14.95 -22.11
CA VAL A 79 31.85 -15.54 -21.09
C VAL A 79 32.01 -17.05 -21.11
N LEU A 80 31.86 -17.71 -19.96
CA LEU A 80 31.87 -19.17 -19.88
C LEU A 80 30.44 -19.67 -19.62
N PRO A 81 29.81 -20.39 -20.56
CA PRO A 81 28.48 -20.96 -20.34
C PRO A 81 28.48 -21.96 -19.18
N MET A 82 27.39 -22.01 -18.41
CA MET A 82 27.20 -23.01 -17.36
C MET A 82 27.30 -24.45 -17.89
N GLU A 83 26.88 -24.69 -19.13
CA GLU A 83 27.04 -25.99 -19.79
C GLU A 83 28.51 -26.37 -20.03
N ALA A 84 29.35 -25.40 -20.40
CA ALA A 84 30.78 -25.61 -20.56
C ALA A 84 31.42 -25.98 -19.21
N PHE A 85 31.06 -25.26 -18.14
CA PHE A 85 31.52 -25.58 -16.79
C PHE A 85 31.07 -26.96 -16.32
N LYS A 86 29.83 -27.38 -16.57
CA LYS A 86 29.37 -28.74 -16.23
C LYS A 86 30.19 -29.84 -16.91
N LYS A 87 30.53 -29.65 -18.19
CA LYS A 87 31.40 -30.59 -18.91
C LYS A 87 32.79 -30.68 -18.31
N ILE A 88 33.34 -29.54 -17.87
CA ILE A 88 34.61 -29.49 -17.13
C ILE A 88 34.43 -30.21 -15.78
N GLU A 89 33.39 -29.93 -15.02
CA GLU A 89 33.12 -30.56 -13.71
C GLU A 89 33.01 -32.09 -13.81
N GLU A 90 32.42 -32.61 -14.90
CA GLU A 90 32.25 -34.04 -15.15
C GLU A 90 33.53 -34.76 -15.58
N HIS A 91 34.40 -34.11 -16.36
CA HIS A 91 35.47 -34.79 -17.09
C HIS A 91 36.89 -34.30 -16.76
N ALA A 92 37.04 -33.18 -16.06
CA ALA A 92 38.34 -32.64 -15.70
C ALA A 92 39.00 -33.47 -14.58
N SER A 93 40.32 -33.45 -14.57
CA SER A 93 41.10 -33.99 -13.46
C SER A 93 40.89 -33.09 -12.24
N ARG A 94 40.76 -33.70 -11.06
CA ARG A 94 40.59 -32.94 -9.81
C ARG A 94 41.91 -32.83 -9.05
N ILE A 95 42.21 -31.62 -8.59
CA ILE A 95 43.29 -31.36 -7.64
C ILE A 95 42.64 -30.69 -6.42
N GLY A 96 42.35 -31.47 -5.38
CA GLY A 96 41.49 -31.00 -4.28
C GLY A 96 40.09 -30.66 -4.79
N ASN A 97 39.63 -29.43 -4.53
CA ASN A 97 38.36 -28.91 -5.05
C ASN A 97 38.48 -28.11 -6.36
N LEU A 98 39.67 -28.07 -6.95
CA LEU A 98 39.91 -27.42 -8.23
C LEU A 98 39.72 -28.40 -9.40
N PHE A 99 39.39 -27.83 -10.55
CA PHE A 99 39.31 -28.54 -11.83
C PHE A 99 40.53 -28.18 -12.67
N TRP A 100 41.24 -29.20 -13.13
CA TRP A 100 42.38 -29.08 -14.01
C TRP A 100 42.11 -29.81 -15.34
N VAL A 101 42.28 -29.10 -16.44
CA VAL A 101 42.21 -29.65 -17.79
C VAL A 101 43.58 -29.48 -18.43
N ASP A 102 44.24 -30.58 -18.79
CA ASP A 102 45.47 -30.55 -19.58
C ASP A 102 45.14 -30.03 -21.00
N GLY A 103 45.87 -29.02 -21.47
CA GLY A 103 45.74 -28.48 -22.82
C GLY A 103 46.02 -29.48 -23.95
N ARG A 104 46.56 -30.67 -23.63
CA ARG A 104 46.74 -31.80 -24.55
C ARG A 104 45.53 -32.73 -24.61
N SER A 105 44.56 -32.59 -23.69
CA SER A 105 43.37 -33.43 -23.59
C SER A 105 42.36 -33.16 -24.71
N ASP A 106 41.64 -34.18 -25.16
CA ASP A 106 40.52 -34.01 -26.09
C ASP A 106 39.38 -33.16 -25.48
N LEU A 107 39.31 -33.05 -24.15
CA LEU A 107 38.33 -32.21 -23.46
C LEU A 107 38.49 -30.73 -23.83
N ILE A 108 39.72 -30.24 -23.98
CA ILE A 108 39.96 -28.84 -24.36
C ILE A 108 39.55 -28.56 -25.80
N ARG A 109 39.51 -29.59 -26.65
CA ARG A 109 39.09 -29.53 -28.06
C ARG A 109 37.58 -29.67 -28.21
N HIS A 110 36.85 -29.90 -27.12
CA HIS A 110 35.41 -30.04 -27.14
C HIS A 110 34.75 -28.73 -27.65
N PRO A 111 33.79 -28.77 -28.61
CA PRO A 111 33.24 -27.56 -29.25
C PRO A 111 32.61 -26.52 -28.33
N ILE A 112 32.16 -26.94 -27.15
CA ILE A 112 31.55 -26.08 -26.11
C ILE A 112 32.61 -25.48 -25.15
N ILE A 113 33.80 -26.06 -25.06
CA ILE A 113 34.88 -25.60 -24.16
C ILE A 113 35.92 -24.82 -24.98
N PHE A 114 36.32 -25.35 -26.13
CA PHE A 114 37.36 -24.82 -27.01
C PHE A 114 37.23 -23.32 -27.35
N PRO A 115 36.05 -22.76 -27.64
CA PRO A 115 35.90 -21.32 -27.94
C PRO A 115 36.23 -20.42 -26.75
N HIS A 116 36.30 -20.97 -25.55
CA HIS A 116 36.50 -20.27 -24.30
C HIS A 116 37.90 -20.54 -23.69
N VAL A 117 38.85 -21.02 -24.50
CA VAL A 117 40.24 -21.25 -24.07
C VAL A 117 41.14 -20.35 -24.89
N VAL A 118 41.68 -19.32 -24.26
CA VAL A 118 42.58 -18.35 -24.89
C VAL A 118 44.00 -18.73 -24.52
N ALA A 119 44.81 -19.15 -25.49
CA ALA A 119 46.23 -19.39 -25.27
C ALA A 119 46.97 -18.05 -25.25
N THR A 120 47.65 -17.72 -24.15
CA THR A 120 48.35 -16.44 -23.98
C THR A 120 49.83 -16.49 -24.38
N LYS A 121 50.41 -17.69 -24.54
CA LYS A 121 51.76 -17.93 -25.09
C LYS A 121 51.73 -19.08 -26.11
N THR A 122 52.61 -19.05 -27.10
CA THR A 122 52.81 -20.16 -28.07
C THR A 122 54.07 -20.96 -27.74
N THR A 123 53.95 -22.07 -27.01
CA THR A 123 55.07 -23.00 -26.74
C THR A 123 54.58 -24.45 -26.83
N ASN A 124 55.46 -25.38 -27.23
CA ASN A 124 55.17 -26.82 -27.25
C ASN A 124 55.98 -27.53 -26.13
N PRO A 125 55.47 -27.53 -24.89
CA PRO A 125 56.21 -27.92 -23.70
C PRO A 125 56.33 -29.44 -23.53
N ASP A 126 57.31 -29.88 -22.73
CA ASP A 126 57.59 -31.30 -22.46
C ASP A 126 56.53 -31.95 -21.54
N ILE A 127 56.53 -33.29 -21.46
CA ILE A 127 55.63 -34.05 -20.57
C ILE A 127 55.93 -33.68 -19.11
N GLY A 128 54.98 -33.07 -18.41
CA GLY A 128 55.13 -32.58 -17.03
C GLY A 128 55.21 -31.06 -16.88
N GLU A 129 55.25 -30.33 -18.00
CA GLU A 129 55.18 -28.86 -18.06
C GLU A 129 53.77 -28.37 -18.43
N TRP A 130 53.49 -27.11 -18.07
CA TRP A 130 52.21 -26.46 -18.32
C TRP A 130 51.99 -26.23 -19.83
N HIS A 131 50.88 -26.73 -20.37
CA HIS A 131 50.49 -26.50 -21.77
C HIS A 131 49.69 -25.20 -21.88
N GLU A 132 49.94 -24.38 -22.91
CA GLU A 132 49.29 -23.07 -23.18
C GLU A 132 47.75 -23.06 -23.29
N LYS A 133 47.13 -24.24 -23.30
CA LYS A 133 45.67 -24.42 -23.37
C LYS A 133 45.13 -25.09 -22.12
N SER A 134 45.98 -25.27 -21.11
CA SER A 134 45.56 -25.88 -19.86
C SER A 134 44.65 -24.92 -19.13
N LEU A 135 43.66 -25.46 -18.43
CA LEU A 135 42.77 -24.69 -17.58
C LEU A 135 42.93 -25.13 -16.15
N LEU A 136 43.02 -24.16 -15.25
CA LEU A 136 42.85 -24.37 -13.83
C LEU A 136 41.68 -23.51 -13.35
N ILE A 137 40.69 -24.14 -12.72
CA ILE A 137 39.47 -23.47 -12.26
C ILE A 137 39.24 -23.80 -10.80
N ALA A 138 39.17 -22.78 -9.97
CA ALA A 138 38.73 -22.88 -8.58
C ALA A 138 37.29 -22.34 -8.48
N PRO A 139 36.29 -23.19 -8.18
CA PRO A 139 34.89 -22.76 -8.08
C PRO A 139 34.65 -21.93 -6.82
N LEU A 140 33.91 -20.84 -6.94
CA LEU A 140 33.32 -20.10 -5.83
C LEU A 140 31.98 -20.75 -5.50
N ARG A 141 31.79 -21.21 -4.27
CA ARG A 141 30.58 -21.93 -3.85
C ARG A 141 29.91 -21.25 -2.67
N ASP A 142 28.59 -21.16 -2.72
CA ASP A 142 27.80 -20.77 -1.56
C ASP A 142 27.80 -21.89 -0.49
N PRO A 143 27.31 -21.65 0.75
CA PRO A 143 27.20 -22.61 1.84
C PRO A 143 26.31 -23.80 1.50
N SER A 144 25.44 -23.69 0.49
CA SER A 144 24.65 -24.82 0.00
C SER A 144 25.46 -25.72 -0.96
N GLY A 145 26.65 -25.28 -1.36
CA GLY A 145 27.56 -25.96 -2.28
C GLY A 145 27.34 -25.60 -3.75
N LYS A 146 26.41 -24.68 -4.06
CA LYS A 146 26.13 -24.24 -5.43
C LYS A 146 27.22 -23.29 -5.92
N VAL A 147 27.65 -23.47 -7.16
CA VAL A 147 28.66 -22.60 -7.78
C VAL A 147 28.05 -21.24 -8.10
N VAL A 148 28.63 -20.18 -7.55
CA VAL A 148 28.21 -18.78 -7.72
C VAL A 148 29.20 -17.96 -8.54
N GLY A 149 30.39 -18.51 -8.81
CA GLY A 149 31.44 -17.87 -9.58
C GLY A 149 32.65 -18.79 -9.74
N LEU A 150 33.69 -18.30 -10.40
CA LEU A 150 34.91 -19.05 -10.70
C LEU A 150 36.12 -18.14 -10.55
N VAL A 151 37.21 -18.67 -10.00
CA VAL A 151 38.55 -18.07 -10.08
C VAL A 151 39.33 -18.89 -11.09
N ASN A 152 39.78 -18.25 -12.16
CA ASN A 152 40.50 -18.89 -13.24
C ASN A 152 41.84 -18.18 -13.42
N PRO A 153 42.90 -18.68 -12.77
CA PRO A 153 44.26 -18.30 -13.13
C PRO A 153 44.62 -18.84 -14.51
N ASP A 154 45.43 -18.06 -15.22
CA ASP A 154 45.93 -18.36 -16.56
C ASP A 154 47.27 -19.13 -16.48
N ASP A 155 48.27 -18.80 -17.30
CA ASP A 155 49.54 -19.50 -17.35
C ASP A 155 50.44 -19.24 -16.11
N PRO A 156 50.98 -20.29 -15.46
CA PRO A 156 52.07 -20.15 -14.49
C PRO A 156 53.30 -19.48 -15.13
N ILE A 157 53.89 -18.51 -14.44
CA ILE A 157 55.05 -17.76 -14.93
C ILE A 157 56.28 -18.65 -15.04
N ASP A 158 56.41 -19.65 -14.15
CA ASP A 158 57.49 -20.63 -14.16
C ASP A 158 57.31 -21.73 -15.22
N GLY A 159 56.15 -21.78 -15.90
CA GLY A 159 55.83 -22.78 -16.93
C GLY A 159 55.64 -24.21 -16.41
N HIS A 160 55.68 -24.41 -15.09
CA HIS A 160 55.52 -25.72 -14.48
C HIS A 160 54.07 -25.96 -14.06
N LEU A 161 53.71 -27.24 -13.90
CA LEU A 161 52.41 -27.59 -13.32
C LEU A 161 52.33 -27.04 -11.88
N PRO A 162 51.20 -26.39 -11.50
CA PRO A 162 51.03 -25.86 -10.15
C PRO A 162 51.26 -26.93 -9.07
N SER A 163 52.08 -26.59 -8.08
CA SER A 163 52.32 -27.46 -6.93
C SER A 163 51.04 -27.69 -6.12
N LEU A 164 50.99 -28.79 -5.34
CA LEU A 164 49.88 -29.05 -4.41
C LEU A 164 49.68 -27.88 -3.43
N GLU A 165 50.77 -27.25 -2.98
CA GLU A 165 50.73 -26.07 -2.13
C GLU A 165 50.04 -24.88 -2.83
N SER A 166 50.44 -24.57 -4.07
CA SER A 166 49.83 -23.49 -4.85
C SER A 166 48.34 -23.73 -5.10
N THR A 167 47.94 -24.97 -5.37
CA THR A 167 46.52 -25.32 -5.54
C THR A 167 45.73 -25.19 -4.25
N LEU A 168 46.29 -25.56 -3.10
CA LEU A 168 45.63 -25.42 -1.80
C LEU A 168 45.43 -23.95 -1.41
N ILE A 169 46.42 -23.10 -1.70
CA ILE A 169 46.32 -21.66 -1.46
C ILE A 169 45.27 -21.03 -2.41
N LEU A 170 45.23 -21.43 -3.68
CA LEU A 170 44.20 -20.98 -4.62
C LEU A 170 42.80 -21.38 -4.17
N GLU A 171 42.63 -22.62 -3.69
CA GLU A 171 41.38 -23.08 -3.07
C GLU A 171 40.98 -22.19 -1.89
N THR A 172 41.96 -21.82 -1.07
CA THR A 172 41.74 -20.98 0.11
C THR A 172 41.28 -19.58 -0.29
N TYR A 173 41.87 -18.97 -1.32
CA TYR A 173 41.40 -17.69 -1.85
C TYR A 173 39.98 -17.78 -2.43
N ALA A 174 39.65 -18.85 -3.16
CA ALA A 174 38.31 -19.08 -3.67
C ALA A 174 37.27 -19.21 -2.54
N ASN A 175 37.61 -19.92 -1.47
CA ASN A 175 36.74 -20.04 -0.30
C ASN A 175 36.55 -18.71 0.43
N PHE A 176 37.62 -17.93 0.65
CA PHE A 176 37.50 -16.61 1.26
C PHE A 176 36.69 -15.64 0.40
N CYS A 177 36.90 -15.66 -0.93
CA CYS A 177 36.12 -14.87 -1.86
C CYS A 177 34.63 -15.22 -1.77
N SER A 178 34.30 -16.52 -1.70
CA SER A 178 32.91 -16.99 -1.56
C SER A 178 32.28 -16.45 -0.27
N ILE A 179 32.96 -16.63 0.88
CA ILE A 179 32.46 -16.16 2.18
C ILE A 179 32.29 -14.64 2.20
N ALA A 180 33.28 -13.90 1.70
CA ALA A 180 33.25 -12.43 1.68
C ALA A 180 32.14 -11.90 0.76
N LEU A 181 31.98 -12.48 -0.43
CA LEU A 181 30.92 -12.13 -1.38
C LEU A 181 29.54 -12.31 -0.74
N GLU A 182 29.33 -13.40 -0.02
CA GLU A 182 28.08 -13.62 0.70
C GLU A 182 27.87 -12.66 1.85
N LEU A 183 28.90 -12.36 2.64
CA LEU A 183 28.79 -11.37 3.71
C LEU A 183 28.44 -10.00 3.16
N ILE A 184 29.03 -9.59 2.04
CA ILE A 184 28.70 -8.34 1.34
C ILE A 184 27.23 -8.36 0.93
N ARG A 185 26.78 -9.39 0.20
CA ARG A 185 25.38 -9.52 -0.24
C ARG A 185 24.40 -9.57 0.93
N ALA A 186 24.72 -10.32 1.98
CA ALA A 186 23.90 -10.42 3.18
C ALA A 186 23.80 -9.09 3.93
N ARG A 187 24.90 -8.32 4.03
CA ARG A 187 24.90 -6.98 4.61
C ARG A 187 24.07 -6.01 3.79
N THR A 188 24.20 -6.01 2.46
CA THR A 188 23.39 -5.15 1.57
C THR A 188 21.90 -5.48 1.73
N ASN A 189 21.54 -6.76 1.75
CA ASN A 189 20.17 -7.20 1.99
C ASN A 189 19.66 -6.84 3.39
N ALA A 190 20.49 -6.99 4.42
CA ALA A 190 20.14 -6.62 5.79
C ALA A 190 19.97 -5.10 5.96
N ALA A 191 20.83 -4.29 5.34
CA ALA A 191 20.73 -2.84 5.35
C ALA A 191 19.45 -2.36 4.67
N ALA A 192 19.11 -2.94 3.50
CA ALA A 192 17.83 -2.67 2.84
C ALA A 192 16.64 -3.03 3.75
N LYS A 193 16.70 -4.19 4.44
CA LYS A 193 15.64 -4.62 5.36
C LYS A 193 15.52 -3.74 6.60
N ILE A 194 16.63 -3.26 7.16
CA ILE A 194 16.64 -2.30 8.28
C ILE A 194 16.01 -0.97 7.85
N LEU A 195 16.34 -0.46 6.67
CA LEU A 195 15.78 0.78 6.15
C LEU A 195 14.26 0.68 5.95
N ILE A 196 13.78 -0.47 5.47
CA ILE A 196 12.34 -0.79 5.40
C ILE A 196 11.71 -0.84 6.79
N LEU A 197 12.34 -1.51 7.76
CA LEU A 197 11.84 -1.61 9.15
C LEU A 197 11.81 -0.24 9.87
N GLU A 198 12.78 0.63 9.60
CA GLU A 198 12.80 1.99 10.15
C GLU A 198 11.70 2.88 9.54
N ALA A 199 11.43 2.74 8.24
CA ALA A 199 10.28 3.38 7.59
C ALA A 199 8.96 2.88 8.20
N GLN A 200 8.81 1.56 8.40
CA GLN A 200 7.65 0.95 9.08
C GLN A 200 7.47 1.49 10.50
N ARG A 201 8.55 1.60 11.29
CA ARG A 201 8.51 2.18 12.65
C ARG A 201 8.07 3.64 12.65
N SER A 202 8.61 4.46 11.74
CA SER A 202 8.25 5.88 11.61
C SER A 202 6.78 6.07 11.22
N GLN A 203 6.22 5.16 10.45
CA GLN A 203 4.84 5.21 10.00
C GLN A 203 3.84 4.80 11.09
N ILE A 204 4.17 3.80 11.91
CA ILE A 204 3.36 3.38 13.08
C ILE A 204 3.23 4.54 14.10
N VAL A 205 4.30 5.29 14.34
CA VAL A 205 4.28 6.44 15.26
C VAL A 205 3.34 7.54 14.75
N ARG A 206 3.39 7.85 13.45
CA ARG A 206 2.50 8.84 12.82
C ARG A 206 1.03 8.41 12.80
N LEU A 207 0.76 7.12 12.59
CA LEU A 207 -0.59 6.55 12.68
C LEU A 207 -1.18 6.67 14.09
N PHE A 208 -0.35 6.50 15.13
CA PHE A 208 -0.79 6.64 16.52
C PHE A 208 -1.05 8.09 16.92
N GLU A 209 -0.25 9.03 16.40
CA GLU A 209 -0.48 10.48 16.58
C GLU A 209 -1.74 10.95 15.85
N ALA A 210 -1.98 10.46 14.63
CA ALA A 210 -3.18 10.76 13.85
C ALA A 210 -4.46 10.19 14.50
N SER A 211 -4.38 9.03 15.16
CA SER A 211 -5.52 8.42 15.87
C SER A 211 -6.08 9.28 17.02
N ASN A 212 -5.32 10.26 17.52
CA ASN A 212 -5.74 11.11 18.64
C ASN A 212 -6.42 12.42 18.25
N ALA A 213 -6.49 12.79 16.95
CA ALA A 213 -7.08 14.06 16.51
C ALA A 213 -8.27 13.81 15.56
N ILE A 214 -9.49 14.01 16.05
CA ILE A 214 -10.76 13.68 15.37
C ILE A 214 -11.24 14.84 14.48
N ARG A 215 -11.20 14.68 13.14
CA ARG A 215 -12.10 15.31 12.12
C ARG A 215 -12.13 14.42 10.85
N ARG A 216 -13.15 13.57 10.72
CA ARG A 216 -13.02 12.22 10.11
C ARG A 216 -13.30 12.06 8.61
N GLU A 217 -13.86 13.05 7.91
CA GLU A 217 -14.10 12.94 6.44
C GLU A 217 -12.99 13.54 5.60
N ALA A 218 -12.55 14.77 5.90
CA ALA A 218 -11.35 15.36 5.29
C ALA A 218 -10.09 14.52 5.56
N GLN A 219 -10.01 13.84 6.71
CA GLN A 219 -8.89 12.95 7.06
C GLN A 219 -8.84 11.65 6.25
N LEU A 220 -9.97 11.10 5.78
CA LEU A 220 -9.92 9.88 4.96
C LEU A 220 -9.26 10.20 3.62
N ASP A 221 -9.65 11.30 3.00
CA ASP A 221 -9.09 11.73 1.72
C ASP A 221 -7.61 12.09 1.86
N GLU A 222 -7.23 12.87 2.88
CA GLU A 222 -5.82 13.19 3.17
C GLU A 222 -4.98 11.93 3.44
N MET A 223 -5.48 11.00 4.26
CA MET A 223 -4.80 9.73 4.54
C MET A 223 -4.61 8.91 3.27
N LEU A 224 -5.65 8.81 2.42
CA LEU A 224 -5.56 8.08 1.16
C LEU A 224 -4.63 8.76 0.16
N GLU A 225 -4.56 10.09 0.14
CA GLU A 225 -3.56 10.82 -0.66
C GLU A 225 -2.13 10.55 -0.17
N ASP A 226 -1.91 10.50 1.14
CA ASP A 226 -0.61 10.14 1.71
C ASP A 226 -0.23 8.68 1.39
N PHE A 227 -1.19 7.75 1.46
CA PHE A 227 -0.97 6.37 1.00
C PHE A 227 -0.58 6.31 -0.48
N ALA A 228 -1.30 7.01 -1.35
CA ALA A 228 -1.00 7.07 -2.78
C ALA A 228 0.40 7.63 -3.04
N ARG A 229 0.81 8.68 -2.29
CA ARG A 229 2.16 9.24 -2.36
C ARG A 229 3.23 8.26 -1.90
N SER A 230 3.02 7.56 -0.78
CA SER A 230 3.97 6.56 -0.29
C SER A 230 4.11 5.36 -1.23
N MET A 231 3.01 4.89 -1.82
CA MET A 231 3.05 3.82 -2.82
C MET A 231 3.79 4.23 -4.08
N SER A 232 3.63 5.48 -4.53
CA SER A 232 4.40 6.03 -5.65
C SER A 232 5.92 6.00 -5.36
N GLN A 233 6.33 6.33 -4.14
CA GLN A 233 7.74 6.33 -3.72
C GLN A 233 8.34 4.92 -3.54
N VAL A 234 7.53 3.95 -3.11
CA VAL A 234 8.02 2.57 -2.85
C VAL A 234 7.98 1.71 -4.09
N GLY A 235 6.93 1.86 -4.91
CA GLY A 235 6.77 1.10 -6.15
C GLY A 235 7.38 1.75 -7.38
N ASP A 236 7.95 2.95 -7.24
CA ASP A 236 8.46 3.75 -8.36
C ASP A 236 7.40 4.00 -9.44
N PHE A 237 6.14 4.28 -9.08
CA PHE A 237 5.07 4.59 -10.03
C PHE A 237 4.81 6.09 -10.07
N GLN A 238 4.64 6.66 -11.26
CA GLN A 238 4.30 8.07 -11.41
C GLN A 238 2.85 8.35 -11.02
N ARG A 239 1.95 7.39 -11.26
CA ARG A 239 0.50 7.54 -11.03
C ARG A 239 -0.03 6.43 -10.14
N ILE A 240 -0.65 6.81 -9.03
CA ILE A 240 -1.32 5.88 -8.11
C ILE A 240 -2.75 6.37 -7.85
N GLY A 241 -3.75 5.61 -8.28
CA GLY A 241 -5.16 5.90 -8.03
C GLY A 241 -5.78 4.91 -7.03
N ILE A 242 -6.54 5.40 -6.05
CA ILE A 242 -7.26 4.56 -5.09
C ILE A 242 -8.75 4.68 -5.38
N LEU A 243 -9.37 3.55 -5.72
CA LEU A 243 -10.80 3.42 -5.99
C LEU A 243 -11.45 2.58 -4.89
N LEU A 244 -12.51 3.10 -4.28
CA LEU A 244 -13.25 2.38 -3.23
C LEU A 244 -14.61 1.94 -3.74
N ILE A 245 -15.08 0.79 -3.26
CA ILE A 245 -16.42 0.28 -3.57
C ILE A 245 -17.45 1.11 -2.80
N GLU A 246 -18.47 1.57 -3.52
CA GLU A 246 -19.60 2.34 -2.99
C GLU A 246 -20.60 1.45 -2.22
N GLU A 247 -21.53 2.09 -1.49
CA GLU A 247 -22.53 1.38 -0.68
C GLU A 247 -23.46 0.46 -1.48
N ASP A 248 -23.64 0.74 -2.78
CA ASP A 248 -24.41 -0.10 -3.70
C ASP A 248 -23.73 -1.43 -4.01
N LYS A 249 -22.45 -1.59 -3.63
CA LYS A 249 -21.57 -2.75 -3.87
C LYS A 249 -21.38 -3.12 -5.34
N LYS A 250 -21.72 -2.22 -6.25
CA LYS A 250 -21.67 -2.44 -7.71
C LYS A 250 -20.77 -1.44 -8.39
N THR A 251 -20.49 -0.30 -7.76
CA THR A 251 -19.67 0.75 -8.34
C THR A 251 -18.41 1.02 -7.52
N LEU A 252 -17.35 1.37 -8.23
CA LEU A 252 -16.08 1.89 -7.73
C LEU A 252 -16.06 3.39 -7.98
N ARG A 253 -15.64 4.16 -6.97
CA ARG A 253 -15.40 5.59 -7.08
C ARG A 253 -13.95 5.91 -6.81
N PHE A 254 -13.34 6.76 -7.63
CA PHE A 254 -12.02 7.31 -7.38
C PHE A 254 -12.05 8.21 -6.14
N GLN A 255 -11.34 7.80 -5.09
CA GLN A 255 -11.34 8.49 -3.80
C GLN A 255 -10.12 9.39 -3.64
N ALA A 256 -8.94 8.93 -4.05
CA ALA A 256 -7.70 9.69 -3.93
C ALA A 256 -6.69 9.23 -4.97
N GLY A 257 -5.65 10.03 -5.21
CA GLY A 257 -4.53 9.59 -6.02
C GLY A 257 -3.36 10.57 -6.09
N TRP A 258 -2.23 10.06 -6.57
CA TRP A 258 -0.98 10.77 -6.78
C TRP A 258 -0.60 10.73 -8.27
N GLY A 259 0.01 11.80 -8.79
CA GLY A 259 0.40 11.89 -10.22
C GLY A 259 -0.69 12.36 -11.19
N PHE A 260 -1.83 12.83 -10.67
CA PHE A 260 -2.97 13.32 -11.47
C PHE A 260 -3.11 14.84 -11.36
N ALA A 261 -3.46 15.51 -12.46
CA ALA A 261 -3.77 16.94 -12.45
C ALA A 261 -5.07 17.24 -11.69
N ALA A 262 -5.23 18.46 -11.15
CA ALA A 262 -6.42 18.79 -10.35
C ALA A 262 -7.74 18.65 -11.14
N SER A 263 -7.75 19.06 -12.41
CA SER A 263 -8.92 18.90 -13.31
C SER A 263 -9.23 17.43 -13.61
N GLU A 264 -8.19 16.62 -13.72
CA GLU A 264 -8.27 15.18 -13.98
C GLU A 264 -8.80 14.43 -12.74
N LYS A 265 -8.28 14.74 -11.55
CA LYS A 265 -8.83 14.24 -10.28
C LYS A 265 -10.31 14.57 -10.15
N ALA A 266 -10.71 15.81 -10.45
CA ALA A 266 -12.12 16.22 -10.37
C ALA A 266 -13.02 15.42 -11.33
N GLN A 267 -12.53 15.10 -12.54
CA GLN A 267 -13.25 14.25 -13.49
C GLN A 267 -13.35 12.80 -13.01
N LEU A 268 -12.26 12.23 -12.52
CA LEU A 268 -12.21 10.86 -12.00
C LEU A 268 -13.12 10.69 -10.79
N SER A 269 -13.09 11.62 -9.83
CA SER A 269 -13.97 11.62 -8.65
C SER A 269 -15.46 11.77 -9.00
N ALA A 270 -15.79 12.39 -10.13
CA ALA A 270 -17.17 12.52 -10.62
C ALA A 270 -17.68 11.29 -11.40
N THR A 271 -16.80 10.32 -11.68
CA THR A 271 -17.10 9.16 -12.52
C THR A 271 -17.22 7.89 -11.67
N ASN A 272 -18.38 7.23 -11.73
CA ASN A 272 -18.56 5.91 -11.13
C ASN A 272 -18.26 4.83 -12.16
N ILE A 273 -17.48 3.82 -11.75
CA ILE A 273 -17.06 2.70 -12.60
C ILE A 273 -17.78 1.44 -12.12
N ASP A 274 -18.49 0.74 -13.00
CA ASP A 274 -19.10 -0.53 -12.65
C ASP A 274 -18.00 -1.57 -12.37
N ILE A 275 -18.10 -2.25 -11.23
CA ILE A 275 -17.11 -3.23 -10.78
C ILE A 275 -16.97 -4.42 -11.75
N SER A 276 -18.01 -4.73 -12.53
CA SER A 276 -17.95 -5.75 -13.57
C SER A 276 -16.96 -5.42 -14.68
N LEU A 277 -16.63 -4.14 -14.90
CA LEU A 277 -15.60 -3.73 -15.85
C LEU A 277 -14.21 -4.12 -15.34
N PHE A 278 -13.91 -3.88 -14.05
CA PHE A 278 -12.66 -4.31 -13.43
C PHE A 278 -12.52 -5.82 -13.33
N SER A 279 -13.62 -6.57 -13.19
CA SER A 279 -13.57 -8.04 -13.21
C SER A 279 -12.98 -8.61 -14.51
N LYS A 280 -13.06 -7.85 -15.62
CA LYS A 280 -12.44 -8.23 -16.89
C LYS A 280 -10.91 -8.03 -16.89
N LEU A 281 -10.40 -7.13 -16.05
CA LEU A 281 -8.96 -6.91 -15.81
C LEU A 281 -8.41 -7.76 -14.66
N MET A 282 -9.27 -8.38 -13.85
CA MET A 282 -8.89 -9.22 -12.72
C MET A 282 -9.07 -10.72 -13.04
N GLN A 283 -8.54 -11.16 -14.18
CA GLN A 283 -8.62 -12.56 -14.60
C GLN A 283 -7.44 -13.38 -14.05
N PRO A 284 -7.61 -14.70 -13.80
CA PRO A 284 -6.52 -15.55 -13.31
C PRO A 284 -5.26 -15.53 -14.18
N ALA A 285 -5.39 -15.28 -15.49
CA ALA A 285 -4.26 -15.18 -16.41
C ALA A 285 -3.39 -13.93 -16.22
N MET A 286 -3.90 -12.93 -15.51
CA MET A 286 -3.21 -11.66 -15.19
C MET A 286 -2.70 -11.62 -13.75
N LEU A 287 -3.01 -12.66 -12.95
CA LEU A 287 -2.67 -12.71 -11.53
C LEU A 287 -1.18 -12.97 -11.35
N GLN A 288 -0.51 -12.07 -10.64
CA GLN A 288 0.86 -12.19 -10.20
C GLN A 288 0.92 -11.87 -8.70
N SER A 289 1.30 -12.86 -7.89
CA SER A 289 1.10 -12.84 -6.43
C SER A 289 -0.39 -12.62 -6.08
N LYS A 290 -0.78 -11.45 -5.57
CA LYS A 290 -2.17 -11.04 -5.27
C LYS A 290 -2.67 -9.92 -6.19
N SER A 291 -1.79 -9.40 -7.05
CA SER A 291 -2.05 -8.27 -7.93
C SER A 291 -2.34 -8.73 -9.36
N TYR A 292 -2.95 -7.86 -10.17
CA TYR A 292 -3.28 -8.14 -11.55
C TYR A 292 -2.50 -7.20 -12.47
N VAL A 293 -1.65 -7.78 -13.30
CA VAL A 293 -0.86 -7.05 -14.31
C VAL A 293 -1.57 -7.20 -15.65
N PHE A 294 -2.04 -6.09 -16.19
CA PHE A 294 -2.64 -6.02 -17.51
C PHE A 294 -1.60 -5.58 -18.54
N ASP A 295 -1.38 -6.43 -19.54
CA ASP A 295 -0.53 -6.18 -20.71
C ASP A 295 -1.40 -6.00 -21.96
N HIS A 296 -1.39 -4.80 -22.52
CA HIS A 296 -2.21 -4.40 -23.67
C HIS A 296 -1.87 -5.16 -24.96
N THR A 297 -0.67 -5.75 -25.07
CA THR A 297 -0.29 -6.57 -26.24
C THR A 297 -0.94 -7.95 -26.19
N ARG A 298 -1.27 -8.41 -24.98
CA ARG A 298 -1.82 -9.75 -24.72
C ARG A 298 -3.34 -9.73 -24.55
N PHE A 299 -3.88 -8.61 -24.09
CA PHE A 299 -5.27 -8.50 -23.70
C PHE A 299 -5.91 -7.24 -24.27
N ASN A 300 -7.20 -7.32 -24.59
CA ASN A 300 -7.93 -6.21 -25.20
C ASN A 300 -8.67 -5.42 -24.11
N VAL A 301 -8.35 -4.13 -23.94
CA VAL A 301 -9.04 -3.28 -22.95
C VAL A 301 -10.47 -3.02 -23.43
N PRO A 302 -11.50 -3.19 -22.60
CA PRO A 302 -12.84 -2.73 -22.92
C PRO A 302 -12.82 -1.21 -23.19
N LYS A 303 -13.27 -0.78 -24.37
CA LYS A 303 -13.24 0.64 -24.79
C LYS A 303 -13.92 1.57 -23.78
N GLU A 304 -15.01 1.10 -23.17
CA GLU A 304 -15.77 1.77 -22.10
C GLU A 304 -14.95 2.05 -20.84
N LEU A 305 -13.91 1.26 -20.58
CA LEU A 305 -13.02 1.41 -19.45
C LEU A 305 -11.91 2.44 -19.77
N MET A 306 -11.40 2.48 -21.00
CA MET A 306 -10.44 3.51 -21.43
C MET A 306 -11.03 4.92 -21.41
N ASP A 307 -12.32 5.08 -21.73
CA ASP A 307 -12.97 6.39 -21.71
C ASP A 307 -13.22 6.91 -20.27
N ARG A 308 -13.15 6.02 -19.27
CA ARG A 308 -13.44 6.31 -17.85
C ARG A 308 -12.21 6.32 -16.96
N LEU A 309 -11.14 5.64 -17.36
CA LEU A 309 -9.83 5.71 -16.73
C LEU A 309 -9.04 6.82 -17.40
N SER A 310 -8.33 7.62 -16.61
CA SER A 310 -7.50 8.67 -17.20
C SER A 310 -6.22 8.04 -17.75
N VAL A 311 -6.25 7.69 -19.03
CA VAL A 311 -5.11 7.13 -19.76
C VAL A 311 -4.32 8.28 -20.39
N PRO A 312 -3.03 8.46 -20.05
CA PRO A 312 -2.20 9.48 -20.66
C PRO A 312 -2.02 9.23 -22.17
N LEU A 313 -2.10 10.31 -22.95
CA LEU A 313 -1.83 10.28 -24.39
C LEU A 313 -0.33 10.13 -24.60
N HIS A 314 0.12 8.95 -25.05
CA HIS A 314 1.49 8.73 -25.49
C HIS A 314 1.51 8.21 -26.92
N THR A 315 2.40 8.77 -27.73
CA THR A 315 2.44 8.59 -29.19
C THR A 315 3.73 7.91 -29.69
N GLN A 316 4.60 7.45 -28.80
CA GLN A 316 5.83 6.76 -29.17
C GLN A 316 5.67 5.24 -29.12
N GLU A 317 6.29 4.54 -30.06
CA GLU A 317 6.41 3.08 -30.03
C GLU A 317 7.27 2.66 -28.83
N VAL A 318 6.70 1.84 -27.96
CA VAL A 318 7.38 1.29 -26.79
C VAL A 318 8.02 -0.05 -27.18
N GLU A 319 9.26 -0.28 -26.77
CA GLU A 319 9.96 -1.54 -27.03
C GLU A 319 9.26 -2.73 -26.34
N ALA A 320 9.31 -3.92 -26.96
CA ALA A 320 8.70 -5.12 -26.39
C ALA A 320 9.27 -5.43 -24.98
N GLY A 321 8.38 -5.65 -24.02
CA GLY A 321 8.74 -5.90 -22.61
C GLY A 321 8.83 -4.66 -21.73
N HIS A 322 8.67 -3.46 -22.30
CA HIS A 322 8.54 -2.20 -21.56
C HIS A 322 7.07 -1.84 -21.33
N TRP A 323 6.85 -1.05 -20.27
CA TRP A 323 5.54 -0.56 -19.88
C TRP A 323 4.98 0.41 -20.92
N HIS A 324 3.80 0.10 -21.43
CA HIS A 324 3.02 0.97 -22.29
C HIS A 324 1.96 1.72 -21.47
N PRO A 325 1.55 2.94 -21.84
CA PRO A 325 0.47 3.69 -21.18
C PRO A 325 -0.89 2.98 -21.10
N LEU A 326 -1.08 1.91 -21.87
CA LEU A 326 -2.29 1.07 -21.86
C LEU A 326 -2.15 -0.14 -20.93
N ASP A 327 -0.95 -0.38 -20.41
CA ASP A 327 -0.71 -1.36 -19.36
C ASP A 327 -1.16 -0.78 -18.02
N SER A 328 -1.55 -1.66 -17.11
CA SER A 328 -2.02 -1.25 -15.80
C SER A 328 -1.74 -2.31 -14.75
N LEU A 329 -1.40 -1.86 -13.55
CA LEU A 329 -1.27 -2.71 -12.37
C LEU A 329 -2.44 -2.43 -11.44
N SER A 330 -3.28 -3.44 -11.23
CA SER A 330 -4.43 -3.39 -10.33
C SER A 330 -4.17 -4.22 -9.09
N ILE A 331 -4.18 -3.58 -7.94
CA ILE A 331 -3.92 -4.20 -6.63
C ILE A 331 -5.23 -4.22 -5.84
N PRO A 332 -5.83 -5.41 -5.59
CA PRO A 332 -7.08 -5.49 -4.86
C PRO A 332 -6.89 -5.16 -3.38
N MET A 333 -7.79 -4.35 -2.82
CA MET A 333 -7.89 -4.10 -1.39
C MET A 333 -8.97 -5.00 -0.79
N GLN A 334 -8.61 -5.88 0.13
CA GLN A 334 -9.55 -6.81 0.75
C GLN A 334 -9.64 -6.58 2.27
N ASP A 335 -10.84 -6.75 2.83
CA ASP A 335 -11.01 -6.75 4.29
C ASP A 335 -10.58 -8.07 4.93
N GLU A 336 -10.64 -8.14 6.27
CA GLU A 336 -10.29 -9.33 7.07
C GLU A 336 -11.06 -10.61 6.67
N SER A 337 -12.21 -10.47 5.99
CA SER A 337 -13.02 -11.61 5.52
C SER A 337 -12.68 -12.03 4.08
N GLY A 338 -11.71 -11.38 3.44
CA GLY A 338 -11.35 -11.60 2.04
C GLY A 338 -12.29 -10.92 1.04
N ARG A 339 -13.19 -10.04 1.51
CA ARG A 339 -14.10 -9.31 0.64
C ARG A 339 -13.38 -8.10 0.06
N LEU A 340 -13.47 -7.92 -1.25
CA LEU A 340 -12.96 -6.74 -1.94
C LEU A 340 -13.68 -5.47 -1.44
N ILE A 341 -12.92 -4.45 -1.07
CA ILE A 341 -13.41 -3.14 -0.61
C ILE A 341 -12.94 -1.99 -1.51
N GLY A 342 -11.96 -2.23 -2.37
CA GLY A 342 -11.40 -1.23 -3.28
C GLY A 342 -10.33 -1.83 -4.19
N ILE A 343 -9.82 -1.01 -5.09
CA ILE A 343 -8.74 -1.33 -6.02
C ILE A 343 -7.78 -0.15 -6.04
N ILE A 344 -6.49 -0.44 -5.99
CA ILE A 344 -5.43 0.53 -6.25
C ILE A 344 -4.93 0.31 -7.67
N SER A 345 -4.96 1.36 -8.50
CA SER A 345 -4.34 1.41 -9.82
C SER A 345 -2.95 2.01 -9.67
N ALA A 346 -1.95 1.36 -10.23
CA ALA A 346 -0.59 1.85 -10.30
C ALA A 346 -0.13 1.83 -11.76
N ASP A 347 0.21 3.01 -12.28
CA ASP A 347 0.45 3.22 -13.70
C ASP A 347 1.73 4.06 -13.91
N GLU A 348 2.37 3.89 -15.06
CA GLU A 348 3.60 4.60 -15.45
C GLU A 348 4.77 4.41 -14.46
N PRO A 349 5.34 3.20 -14.36
CA PRO A 349 6.55 2.97 -13.57
C PRO A 349 7.70 3.86 -14.10
N LEU A 350 8.45 4.49 -13.20
CA LEU A 350 9.61 5.34 -13.49
C LEU A 350 10.72 4.57 -14.21
N SER A 351 10.84 3.27 -13.94
CA SER A 351 11.77 2.38 -14.64
C SER A 351 11.38 2.13 -16.10
N GLY A 352 10.13 2.39 -16.47
CA GLY A 352 9.55 1.98 -17.76
C GLY A 352 9.40 0.47 -17.92
N LEU A 353 9.61 -0.32 -16.86
CA LEU A 353 9.57 -1.78 -16.88
C LEU A 353 8.43 -2.29 -15.97
N PHE A 354 7.97 -3.51 -16.26
CA PHE A 354 7.06 -4.21 -15.35
C PHE A 354 7.74 -4.46 -13.99
N PRO A 355 7.00 -4.34 -12.87
CA PRO A 355 7.55 -4.50 -11.54
C PRO A 355 7.98 -5.94 -11.25
N GLU A 356 9.17 -6.09 -10.67
CA GLU A 356 9.66 -7.36 -10.14
C GLU A 356 8.77 -7.88 -8.98
N PRO A 357 8.73 -9.20 -8.72
CA PRO A 357 7.90 -9.79 -7.66
C PRO A 357 8.10 -9.15 -6.28
N SER A 358 9.32 -8.77 -5.92
CA SER A 358 9.62 -8.12 -4.64
C SER A 358 8.98 -6.72 -4.51
N HIS A 359 8.84 -5.99 -5.62
CA HIS A 359 8.14 -4.70 -5.63
C HIS A 359 6.63 -4.88 -5.55
N LEU A 360 6.09 -5.92 -6.19
CA LEU A 360 4.68 -6.29 -6.06
C LEU A 360 4.32 -6.65 -4.62
N GLU A 361 5.14 -7.45 -3.92
CA GLU A 361 4.91 -7.78 -2.51
C GLU A 361 4.89 -6.54 -1.61
N ALA A 362 5.77 -5.57 -1.86
CA ALA A 362 5.77 -4.30 -1.14
C ALA A 362 4.46 -3.52 -1.37
N LEU A 363 4.03 -3.39 -2.63
CA LEU A 363 2.79 -2.70 -3.00
C LEU A 363 1.54 -3.40 -2.45
N GLU A 364 1.50 -4.72 -2.49
CA GLU A 364 0.44 -5.54 -1.89
C GLU A 364 0.33 -5.31 -0.38
N PHE A 365 1.47 -5.22 0.31
CA PHE A 365 1.48 -4.88 1.73
C PHE A 365 0.88 -3.49 2.00
N PHE A 366 1.21 -2.48 1.19
CA PHE A 366 0.60 -1.16 1.31
C PHE A 366 -0.91 -1.18 1.04
N ALA A 367 -1.35 -1.97 0.05
CA ALA A 367 -2.76 -2.17 -0.24
C ALA A 367 -3.49 -2.83 0.93
N ASP A 368 -2.89 -3.86 1.56
CA ASP A 368 -3.43 -4.50 2.76
C ASP A 368 -3.54 -3.49 3.93
N GLN A 369 -2.53 -2.64 4.16
CA GLN A 369 -2.59 -1.60 5.21
C GLN A 369 -3.66 -0.53 4.92
N CYS A 370 -3.75 -0.10 3.66
CA CYS A 370 -4.79 0.83 3.22
C CYS A 370 -6.18 0.20 3.42
N ALA A 371 -6.34 -1.08 3.11
CA ALA A 371 -7.60 -1.81 3.27
C ALA A 371 -8.03 -1.89 4.74
N ILE A 372 -7.08 -2.12 5.65
CA ILE A 372 -7.32 -2.12 7.11
C ILE A 372 -7.79 -0.74 7.56
N ALA A 373 -7.08 0.33 7.17
CA ALA A 373 -7.43 1.70 7.57
C ALA A 373 -8.82 2.11 7.06
N VAL A 374 -9.12 1.86 5.79
CA VAL A 374 -10.44 2.11 5.19
C VAL A 374 -11.52 1.29 5.91
N SER A 375 -11.27 0.01 6.18
CA SER A 375 -12.21 -0.86 6.90
C SER A 375 -12.49 -0.35 8.31
N GLN A 376 -11.50 0.17 9.02
CA GLN A 376 -11.68 0.76 10.35
C GLN A 376 -12.55 2.02 10.29
N VAL A 377 -12.27 2.93 9.34
CA VAL A 377 -13.08 4.15 9.14
C VAL A 377 -14.52 3.78 8.76
N GLN A 378 -14.72 2.82 7.85
CA GLN A 378 -16.05 2.34 7.47
C GLN A 378 -16.79 1.66 8.64
N LYS A 379 -16.12 0.78 9.39
CA LYS A 379 -16.67 0.15 10.61
C LYS A 379 -17.09 1.24 11.61
N TYR A 380 -16.24 2.23 11.84
CA TYR A 380 -16.53 3.34 12.74
C TYR A 380 -17.71 4.20 12.25
N LYS A 381 -17.75 4.58 10.97
CA LYS A 381 -18.90 5.27 10.37
C LYS A 381 -20.18 4.44 10.47
N SER A 382 -20.11 3.12 10.34
CA SER A 382 -21.28 2.24 10.49
C SER A 382 -21.78 2.17 11.93
N LEU A 383 -20.88 2.26 12.91
CA LEU A 383 -21.22 2.38 14.33
C LEU A 383 -21.84 3.75 14.63
N GLU A 384 -21.32 4.84 14.04
CA GLU A 384 -21.93 6.17 14.10
C GLU A 384 -23.31 6.20 13.43
N ARG A 385 -23.50 5.57 12.27
CA ARG A 385 -24.81 5.46 11.59
C ARG A 385 -25.83 4.68 12.40
N ARG A 386 -25.42 3.60 13.07
CA ARG A 386 -26.28 2.91 14.04
C ARG A 386 -26.65 3.79 15.24
N ALA A 387 -25.88 4.84 15.47
CA ALA A 387 -26.17 5.92 16.39
C ALA A 387 -26.82 7.15 15.72
N GLU A 388 -27.49 7.03 14.57
CA GLU A 388 -28.28 8.12 13.95
C GLU A 388 -29.79 8.02 14.22
N ILE A 389 -30.30 6.83 14.49
CA ILE A 389 -31.74 6.58 14.69
C ILE A 389 -31.99 6.18 16.14
N ASP A 390 -32.99 6.79 16.75
CA ASP A 390 -33.54 6.35 18.02
C ASP A 390 -34.24 5.00 17.86
N SER A 391 -33.68 3.97 18.49
CA SER A 391 -34.16 2.58 18.38
C SER A 391 -35.61 2.36 18.83
N LEU A 392 -36.16 3.22 19.69
CA LEU A 392 -37.52 3.09 20.20
C LEU A 392 -38.56 3.62 19.21
N THR A 393 -38.32 4.81 18.65
CA THR A 393 -39.29 5.53 17.81
C THR A 393 -39.02 5.38 16.31
N GLY A 394 -37.82 4.95 15.92
CA GLY A 394 -37.38 4.89 14.52
C GLY A 394 -37.12 6.27 13.90
N LEU A 395 -37.17 7.34 14.70
CA LEU A 395 -36.86 8.69 14.25
C LEU A 395 -35.35 8.95 14.33
N PRO A 396 -34.82 9.88 13.52
CA PRO A 396 -33.49 10.44 13.75
C PRO A 396 -33.31 10.90 15.20
N ASN A 397 -32.12 10.77 15.75
CA ASN A 397 -31.82 11.18 17.12
C ASN A 397 -31.19 12.58 17.18
N ARG A 398 -30.78 13.01 18.39
CA ARG A 398 -30.15 14.32 18.64
C ARG A 398 -28.91 14.61 17.78
N ALA A 399 -28.08 13.61 17.52
CA ALA A 399 -26.86 13.80 16.73
C ALA A 399 -27.24 14.13 15.28
N THR A 400 -28.15 13.35 14.69
CA THR A 400 -28.63 13.56 13.33
C THR A 400 -29.44 14.86 13.19
N PHE A 401 -30.19 15.24 14.23
CA PHE A 401 -30.88 16.54 14.27
C PHE A 401 -29.90 17.71 14.18
N THR A 402 -28.81 17.68 14.95
CA THR A 402 -27.81 18.76 14.94
C THR A 402 -27.19 18.93 13.56
N ILE A 403 -26.88 17.83 12.87
CA ILE A 403 -26.36 17.84 11.49
C ILE A 403 -27.40 18.42 10.53
N ALA A 404 -28.64 17.89 10.56
CA ALA A 404 -29.72 18.35 9.69
C ALA A 404 -30.04 19.84 9.88
N LEU A 405 -29.99 20.33 11.13
CA LEU A 405 -30.22 21.74 11.43
C LEU A 405 -29.13 22.64 10.84
N ASN A 406 -27.85 22.26 10.97
CA ASN A 406 -26.76 23.01 10.37
C ASN A 406 -26.90 23.08 8.83
N ASP A 407 -27.25 21.96 8.20
CA ASP A 407 -27.47 21.89 6.75
C ASP A 407 -28.65 22.77 6.31
N GLU A 408 -29.76 22.75 7.03
CA GLU A 408 -30.92 23.58 6.72
C GLU A 408 -30.66 25.08 6.95
N ILE A 409 -29.84 25.45 7.93
CA ILE A 409 -29.38 26.85 8.09
C ILE A 409 -28.60 27.31 6.87
N ILE A 410 -27.69 26.48 6.36
CA ILE A 410 -26.92 26.79 5.15
C ILE A 410 -27.85 26.95 3.94
N LYS A 411 -28.81 26.03 3.76
CA LYS A 411 -29.77 26.09 2.65
C LYS A 411 -30.66 27.33 2.74
N ALA A 412 -31.20 27.64 3.92
CA ALA A 412 -32.04 28.80 4.15
C ALA A 412 -31.26 30.12 3.94
N SER A 413 -30.00 30.18 4.38
CA SER A 413 -29.09 31.30 4.11
C SER A 413 -28.89 31.54 2.60
N GLN A 414 -28.66 30.47 1.84
CA GLN A 414 -28.46 30.55 0.39
C GLN A 414 -29.73 30.94 -0.37
N ALA A 415 -30.88 30.40 0.04
CA ALA A 415 -32.16 30.71 -0.57
C ALA A 415 -32.73 32.07 -0.13
N GLY A 416 -32.20 32.66 0.95
CA GLY A 416 -32.76 33.87 1.57
C GLY A 416 -34.11 33.63 2.23
N GLU A 417 -34.39 32.38 2.61
CA GLU A 417 -35.68 31.90 3.14
C GLU A 417 -35.64 31.75 4.66
N GLU A 418 -36.82 31.63 5.28
CA GLU A 418 -36.95 31.41 6.72
C GLU A 418 -36.88 29.92 7.08
N LEU A 419 -36.28 29.64 8.23
CA LEU A 419 -36.22 28.31 8.84
C LEU A 419 -36.87 28.39 10.22
N SER A 420 -37.84 27.50 10.47
CA SER A 420 -38.50 27.39 11.77
C SER A 420 -38.16 26.07 12.46
N LEU A 421 -38.09 26.11 13.79
CA LEU A 421 -37.87 24.96 14.66
C LEU A 421 -39.04 24.84 15.64
N LEU A 422 -39.61 23.64 15.71
CA LEU A 422 -40.49 23.22 16.81
C LEU A 422 -39.69 22.36 17.77
N PHE A 423 -39.72 22.71 19.05
CA PHE A 423 -39.17 21.91 20.14
C PHE A 423 -40.31 21.51 21.07
N MET A 424 -40.48 20.21 21.27
CA MET A 424 -41.68 19.64 21.88
C MET A 424 -41.32 18.68 22.99
N ASP A 425 -42.15 18.58 24.01
CA ASP A 425 -41.96 17.65 25.12
C ASP A 425 -43.31 17.20 25.69
N LEU A 426 -43.42 15.90 25.97
CA LEU A 426 -44.63 15.28 26.51
C LEU A 426 -44.88 15.70 27.97
N ASP A 427 -46.08 16.21 28.20
CA ASP A 427 -46.47 16.67 29.52
C ASP A 427 -46.62 15.51 30.50
N HIS A 428 -45.98 15.65 31.66
CA HIS A 428 -46.07 14.69 32.76
C HIS A 428 -45.72 13.24 32.35
N PHE A 429 -44.81 13.04 31.39
CA PHE A 429 -44.46 11.70 30.90
C PHE A 429 -43.91 10.79 32.00
N LYS A 430 -43.20 11.34 32.98
CA LYS A 430 -42.82 10.58 34.18
C LYS A 430 -44.03 9.96 34.91
N ALA A 431 -45.14 10.69 35.06
CA ALA A 431 -46.34 10.14 35.69
C ALA A 431 -46.99 9.02 34.86
N ILE A 432 -46.86 9.09 33.53
CA ILE A 432 -47.26 7.99 32.63
C ILE A 432 -46.40 6.76 32.89
N ASN A 433 -45.07 6.90 32.96
CA ASN A 433 -44.16 5.79 33.28
C ASN A 433 -44.41 5.21 34.67
N ASP A 434 -44.63 6.07 35.67
CA ASP A 434 -44.88 5.65 37.04
C ASP A 434 -46.22 4.89 37.17
N SER A 435 -47.22 5.24 36.35
CA SER A 435 -48.57 4.61 36.40
C SER A 435 -48.69 3.36 35.52
N PHE A 436 -48.01 3.31 34.37
CA PHE A 436 -48.20 2.27 33.34
C PHE A 436 -46.92 1.50 33.00
N GLY A 437 -45.81 1.79 33.70
CA GLY A 437 -44.49 1.22 33.45
C GLY A 437 -43.82 1.73 32.18
N HIS A 438 -42.52 1.49 32.06
CA HIS A 438 -41.71 1.92 30.91
C HIS A 438 -42.23 1.38 29.57
N LEU A 439 -42.76 0.15 29.53
CA LEU A 439 -43.36 -0.40 28.31
C LEU A 439 -44.61 0.35 27.86
N GLY A 440 -45.38 0.90 28.81
CA GLY A 440 -46.52 1.77 28.53
C GLY A 440 -46.08 3.11 27.96
N GLY A 441 -45.09 3.74 28.59
CA GLY A 441 -44.47 4.97 28.10
C GLY A 441 -43.84 4.81 26.71
N ASP A 442 -43.15 3.71 26.45
CA ASP A 442 -42.55 3.38 25.16
C ASP A 442 -43.59 3.34 24.03
N ARG A 443 -44.77 2.78 24.30
CA ARG A 443 -45.87 2.78 23.33
C ARG A 443 -46.41 4.17 23.08
N VAL A 444 -46.50 5.00 24.13
CA VAL A 444 -46.91 6.41 23.99
C VAL A 444 -45.90 7.16 23.11
N LEU A 445 -44.60 6.99 23.34
CA LEU A 445 -43.55 7.63 22.53
C LEU A 445 -43.62 7.23 21.05
N ARG A 446 -43.82 5.93 20.75
CA ARG A 446 -44.01 5.46 19.37
C ARG A 446 -45.25 6.05 18.71
N ASN A 447 -46.37 6.10 19.44
CA ASN A 447 -47.60 6.65 18.91
C ASN A 447 -47.47 8.16 18.64
N VAL A 448 -46.88 8.91 19.57
CA VAL A 448 -46.61 10.34 19.43
C VAL A 448 -45.70 10.62 18.24
N ALA A 449 -44.61 9.86 18.07
CA ALA A 449 -43.74 9.96 16.90
C ALA A 449 -44.52 9.79 15.57
N SER A 450 -45.40 8.78 15.51
CA SER A 450 -46.25 8.54 14.34
C SER A 450 -47.25 9.68 14.10
N LEU A 451 -47.86 10.21 15.16
CA LEU A 451 -48.80 11.32 15.08
C LEU A 451 -48.11 12.58 14.55
N ILE A 452 -46.95 12.96 15.10
CA ILE A 452 -46.18 14.12 14.62
C ILE A 452 -45.82 13.93 13.14
N ARG A 453 -45.30 12.76 12.76
CA ARG A 453 -44.92 12.46 11.35
C ARG A 453 -46.10 12.60 10.38
N SER A 454 -47.32 12.31 10.82
CA SER A 454 -48.53 12.43 9.99
C SER A 454 -48.96 13.88 9.74
N GLN A 455 -48.48 14.84 10.53
CA GLN A 455 -48.88 16.24 10.47
C GLN A 455 -47.89 17.14 9.71
N ILE A 456 -46.72 16.60 9.35
CA ILE A 456 -45.63 17.36 8.71
C ILE A 456 -45.43 16.91 7.26
N ARG A 457 -44.81 17.77 6.45
CA ARG A 457 -44.51 17.49 5.04
C ARG A 457 -43.32 16.53 4.94
N LYS A 458 -43.14 15.94 3.76
CA LYS A 458 -41.96 15.10 3.48
C LYS A 458 -40.64 15.87 3.53
N THR A 459 -40.68 17.17 3.26
CA THR A 459 -39.53 18.09 3.32
C THR A 459 -39.16 18.49 4.75
N ASP A 460 -40.08 18.30 5.70
CA ASP A 460 -39.83 18.62 7.11
C ASP A 460 -39.05 17.48 7.78
N PHE A 461 -38.16 17.84 8.70
CA PHE A 461 -37.29 16.89 9.38
C PHE A 461 -37.72 16.73 10.84
N ILE A 462 -38.13 15.52 11.23
CA ILE A 462 -38.50 15.18 12.61
C ILE A 462 -37.36 14.40 13.27
N SER A 463 -37.14 14.63 14.56
CA SER A 463 -36.21 13.86 15.38
C SER A 463 -36.72 13.65 16.81
N ARG A 464 -36.14 12.67 17.51
CA ARG A 464 -36.24 12.54 18.97
C ARG A 464 -34.98 13.11 19.61
N TYR A 465 -35.10 14.21 20.34
CA TYR A 465 -33.97 14.94 20.90
C TYR A 465 -33.43 14.28 22.18
N GLY A 466 -34.30 13.65 22.97
CA GLY A 466 -33.89 12.90 24.16
C GLY A 466 -35.08 12.58 25.04
N GLY A 467 -35.10 11.41 25.69
CA GLY A 467 -36.20 11.06 26.62
C GLY A 467 -37.58 11.22 25.98
N GLU A 468 -38.34 12.22 26.42
CA GLU A 468 -39.69 12.55 25.94
C GLU A 468 -39.77 13.77 24.99
N GLU A 469 -38.61 14.25 24.55
CA GLU A 469 -38.44 15.44 23.72
C GLU A 469 -38.33 15.11 22.23
N PHE A 470 -39.03 15.90 21.41
CA PHE A 470 -39.05 15.79 19.95
C PHE A 470 -38.76 17.15 19.31
N THR A 471 -38.17 17.14 18.13
CA THR A 471 -37.98 18.36 17.34
C THR A 471 -38.48 18.19 15.92
N VAL A 472 -38.93 19.29 15.31
CA VAL A 472 -39.26 19.36 13.89
C VAL A 472 -38.61 20.60 13.27
N LEU A 473 -37.80 20.41 12.23
CA LEU A 473 -37.31 21.46 11.37
C LEU A 473 -38.32 21.68 10.23
N LEU A 474 -38.66 22.93 10.00
CA LEU A 474 -39.61 23.39 8.99
C LEU A 474 -38.88 24.34 8.04
N PRO A 475 -38.23 23.83 6.97
CA PRO A 475 -37.60 24.66 5.96
C PRO A 475 -38.64 25.54 5.25
N GLN A 476 -38.23 26.75 4.83
CA GLN A 476 -39.06 27.68 4.07
C GLN A 476 -40.41 27.95 4.75
N THR A 477 -40.39 28.10 6.07
CA THR A 477 -41.60 28.23 6.88
C THR A 477 -41.41 29.37 7.84
N LYS A 478 -42.37 30.30 7.82
CA LYS A 478 -42.39 31.44 8.75
C LYS A 478 -42.94 31.04 10.10
N ILE A 479 -42.67 31.84 11.12
CA ILE A 479 -43.11 31.55 12.49
C ILE A 479 -44.63 31.38 12.59
N GLU A 480 -45.43 32.18 11.89
CA GLU A 480 -46.90 32.08 11.95
C GLU A 480 -47.41 30.74 11.39
N GLU A 481 -46.79 30.25 10.32
CA GLU A 481 -47.09 28.94 9.72
C GLU A 481 -46.60 27.80 10.62
N ALA A 482 -45.42 27.98 11.24
CA ALA A 482 -44.88 27.03 12.20
C ALA A 482 -45.80 26.85 13.41
N VAL A 483 -46.37 27.95 13.95
CA VAL A 483 -47.38 27.89 15.02
C VAL A 483 -48.62 27.11 14.59
N GLN A 484 -49.10 27.31 13.37
CA GLN A 484 -50.26 26.55 12.87
C GLN A 484 -49.99 25.05 12.78
N ILE A 485 -48.78 24.66 12.33
CA ILE A 485 -48.35 23.25 12.29
C ILE A 485 -48.23 22.69 13.71
N ALA A 486 -47.60 23.43 14.62
CA ALA A 486 -47.47 23.07 16.02
C ALA A 486 -48.84 22.84 16.67
N GLU A 487 -49.81 23.73 16.43
CA GLU A 487 -51.15 23.61 17.01
C GLU A 487 -51.89 22.38 16.47
N LYS A 488 -51.72 22.06 15.18
CA LYS A 488 -52.25 20.81 14.61
C LYS A 488 -51.64 19.59 15.29
N ILE A 489 -50.31 19.56 15.48
CA ILE A 489 -49.61 18.47 16.17
C ILE A 489 -50.16 18.31 17.59
N ARG A 490 -50.24 19.42 18.34
CA ARG A 490 -50.73 19.45 19.72
C ARG A 490 -52.15 18.90 19.83
N GLN A 491 -53.07 19.39 19.00
CA GLN A 491 -54.46 18.94 18.96
C GLN A 491 -54.58 17.47 18.57
N GLN A 492 -53.75 16.98 17.63
CA GLN A 492 -53.76 15.58 17.24
C GLN A 492 -53.32 14.67 18.39
N ILE A 493 -52.28 15.06 19.13
CA ILE A 493 -51.83 14.28 20.29
C ILE A 493 -52.88 14.30 21.41
N GLU A 494 -53.46 15.46 21.71
CA GLU A 494 -54.51 15.60 22.72
C GLU A 494 -55.77 14.77 22.41
N ASN A 495 -56.17 14.70 21.13
CA ASN A 495 -57.38 14.01 20.71
C ASN A 495 -57.20 12.51 20.48
N ASN A 496 -55.97 12.01 20.48
CA ASN A 496 -55.67 10.59 20.32
C ASN A 496 -55.37 9.91 21.66
N THR A 497 -55.63 8.61 21.72
CA THR A 497 -55.26 7.77 22.86
C THR A 497 -54.37 6.62 22.40
N THR A 498 -53.36 6.29 23.20
CA THR A 498 -52.44 5.19 22.95
C THR A 498 -53.02 3.91 23.54
N LYS A 499 -53.36 2.93 22.72
CA LYS A 499 -53.86 1.63 23.19
C LYS A 499 -52.70 0.77 23.71
N ILE A 500 -52.78 0.34 24.97
CA ILE A 500 -51.80 -0.54 25.61
C ILE A 500 -52.27 -1.99 25.57
N ASP A 501 -53.56 -2.21 25.80
CA ASP A 501 -54.22 -3.51 25.61
C ASP A 501 -55.69 -3.30 25.19
N ALA A 502 -56.53 -4.34 25.30
CA ALA A 502 -57.94 -4.29 24.93
C ALA A 502 -58.79 -3.37 25.83
N LEU A 503 -58.35 -3.07 27.05
CA LEU A 503 -59.12 -2.37 28.07
C LEU A 503 -58.44 -1.07 28.56
N VAL A 504 -57.15 -0.88 28.28
CA VAL A 504 -56.32 0.23 28.76
C VAL A 504 -55.85 1.11 27.60
N SER A 505 -56.20 2.40 27.69
CA SER A 505 -55.73 3.44 26.79
C SER A 505 -55.14 4.61 27.58
N ILE A 506 -53.99 5.11 27.15
CA ILE A 506 -53.30 6.25 27.79
C ILE A 506 -53.56 7.51 26.96
N LYS A 507 -53.99 8.57 27.62
CA LYS A 507 -54.06 9.92 27.03
C LYS A 507 -52.79 10.68 27.39
N ALA A 508 -52.21 11.37 26.41
CA ALA A 508 -51.04 12.21 26.60
C ALA A 508 -51.29 13.60 26.00
N THR A 509 -50.61 14.61 26.54
CA THR A 509 -50.57 15.96 25.96
C THR A 509 -49.11 16.36 25.74
N ILE A 510 -48.89 17.38 24.91
CA ILE A 510 -47.56 17.85 24.55
C ILE A 510 -47.52 19.36 24.65
N SER A 511 -46.43 19.90 25.17
CA SER A 511 -46.12 21.33 25.12
C SER A 511 -45.14 21.59 23.98
N ILE A 512 -45.29 22.71 23.26
CA ILE A 512 -44.49 23.02 22.07
C ILE A 512 -43.96 24.45 22.13
N GLY A 513 -42.65 24.62 21.99
CA GLY A 513 -42.00 25.89 21.72
C GLY A 513 -41.67 26.02 20.24
N ALA A 514 -41.99 27.16 19.64
CA ALA A 514 -41.67 27.46 18.25
C ALA A 514 -40.74 28.68 18.17
N SER A 515 -39.72 28.59 17.32
CA SER A 515 -38.82 29.70 16.99
C SER A 515 -38.50 29.70 15.50
N SER A 516 -38.12 30.86 14.99
CA SER A 516 -37.72 31.01 13.58
C SER A 516 -36.49 31.89 13.46
N ILE A 517 -35.76 31.68 12.38
CA ILE A 517 -34.64 32.51 11.97
C ILE A 517 -34.69 32.74 10.47
N ARG A 518 -34.23 33.91 10.05
CA ARG A 518 -33.83 34.17 8.67
C ARG A 518 -32.31 34.27 8.66
N PRO A 519 -31.57 33.20 8.31
CA PRO A 519 -30.13 33.22 8.40
C PRO A 519 -29.53 34.32 7.52
N GLY A 520 -28.57 35.08 8.05
CA GLY A 520 -27.77 35.99 7.25
C GLY A 520 -26.90 35.22 6.24
N ASN A 521 -26.48 35.88 5.16
CA ASN A 521 -25.65 35.25 4.13
C ASN A 521 -24.23 34.99 4.70
N THR A 522 -23.91 33.73 5.03
CA THR A 522 -22.60 33.36 5.57
C THR A 522 -22.25 31.90 5.34
N ARG A 523 -20.96 31.64 5.06
CA ARG A 523 -20.38 30.28 4.99
C ARG A 523 -19.39 30.01 6.13
N SER A 524 -19.26 30.95 7.08
CA SER A 524 -18.34 30.77 8.21
C SER A 524 -18.92 29.82 9.24
N HIS A 525 -18.16 28.78 9.59
CA HIS A 525 -18.56 27.76 10.55
C HIS A 525 -18.96 28.33 11.92
N HIS A 526 -18.22 29.33 12.42
CA HIS A 526 -18.53 29.98 13.70
C HIS A 526 -19.91 30.65 13.70
N LEU A 527 -20.31 31.25 12.58
CA LEU A 527 -21.59 31.94 12.45
C LEU A 527 -22.76 30.96 12.31
N ILE A 528 -22.53 29.80 11.69
CA ILE A 528 -23.53 28.72 11.62
C ILE A 528 -23.80 28.17 13.02
N GLU A 529 -22.75 27.90 13.80
CA GLU A 529 -22.88 27.39 15.18
C GLU A 529 -23.62 28.36 16.11
N GLU A 530 -23.36 29.66 15.98
CA GLU A 530 -24.07 30.72 16.70
C GLU A 530 -25.57 30.76 16.34
N GLN A 531 -25.89 30.65 15.04
CA GLN A 531 -27.28 30.63 14.55
C GLN A 531 -28.03 29.37 15.02
N THR A 532 -27.39 28.20 14.95
CA THR A 532 -27.90 26.93 15.47
C THR A 532 -28.24 27.02 16.96
N THR A 533 -27.27 27.51 17.76
CA THR A 533 -27.44 27.67 19.20
C THR A 533 -28.57 28.64 19.54
N THR A 534 -28.64 29.75 18.79
CA THR A 534 -29.71 30.74 18.96
C THR A 534 -31.08 30.14 18.67
N LEU A 535 -31.26 29.45 17.53
CA LEU A 535 -32.56 28.90 17.14
C LEU A 535 -33.07 27.88 18.17
N ILE A 536 -32.19 26.95 18.61
CA ILE A 536 -32.51 25.96 19.64
C ILE A 536 -32.86 26.64 20.96
N SER A 537 -32.03 27.58 21.43
CA SER A 537 -32.24 28.25 22.72
C SER A 537 -33.57 29.01 22.77
N ARG A 538 -33.97 29.64 21.65
CA ARG A 538 -35.27 30.32 21.54
C ARG A 538 -36.44 29.36 21.60
N ALA A 539 -36.37 28.24 20.87
CA ALA A 539 -37.43 27.24 20.88
C ALA A 539 -37.58 26.58 22.26
N ASP A 540 -36.46 26.28 22.92
CA ASP A 540 -36.44 25.71 24.28
C ASP A 540 -37.03 26.66 25.33
N LYS A 541 -36.68 27.96 25.26
CA LYS A 541 -37.30 28.99 26.12
C LYS A 541 -38.81 29.09 25.91
N ALA A 542 -39.27 29.05 24.66
CA ALA A 542 -40.69 29.04 24.35
C ALA A 542 -41.38 27.77 24.88
N LEU A 543 -40.76 26.60 24.76
CA LEU A 543 -41.27 25.34 25.31
C LEU A 543 -41.39 25.42 26.84
N TYR A 544 -40.39 25.97 27.51
CA TYR A 544 -40.43 26.21 28.94
C TYR A 544 -41.60 27.11 29.34
N ALA A 545 -41.85 28.19 28.60
CA ALA A 545 -42.99 29.08 28.81
C ALA A 545 -44.33 28.35 28.62
N ALA A 546 -44.46 27.52 27.58
CA ALA A 546 -45.64 26.68 27.37
C ALA A 546 -45.89 25.72 28.56
N LYS A 547 -44.84 25.12 29.12
CA LYS A 547 -44.98 24.27 30.31
C LYS A 547 -45.36 25.05 31.57
N ALA A 548 -44.83 26.26 31.73
CA ALA A 548 -45.12 27.11 32.89
C ALA A 548 -46.54 27.66 32.87
N CYS A 549 -47.08 28.00 31.69
CA CYS A 549 -48.40 28.60 31.52
C CYS A 549 -49.55 27.58 31.46
N GLY A 550 -49.37 26.36 32.00
CA GLY A 550 -50.44 25.36 32.09
C GLY A 550 -50.32 24.15 31.16
N ARG A 551 -49.20 23.99 30.44
CA ARG A 551 -48.93 22.85 29.54
C ARG A 551 -49.94 22.72 28.40
N ASN A 552 -49.80 21.69 27.55
CA ASN A 552 -50.69 21.41 26.42
C ASN A 552 -51.00 22.67 25.58
N GLN A 553 -49.96 23.40 25.21
CA GLN A 553 -50.07 24.62 24.42
C GLN A 553 -48.84 24.86 23.56
N VAL A 554 -49.00 25.74 22.58
CA VAL A 554 -47.91 26.25 21.74
C VAL A 554 -47.52 27.63 22.25
N SER A 555 -46.23 27.85 22.43
CA SER A 555 -45.66 29.16 22.73
C SER A 555 -44.56 29.49 21.73
N THR A 556 -44.29 30.78 21.55
CA THR A 556 -43.29 31.30 20.64
C THR A 556 -42.35 32.23 21.38
N ASP A 557 -41.10 32.30 20.90
CA ASP A 557 -40.19 33.36 21.31
C ASP A 557 -40.57 34.64 20.55
N TYR A 558 -41.56 35.38 21.04
CA TYR A 558 -41.82 36.74 20.56
C TYR A 558 -41.40 37.78 21.60
N LEU A 559 -40.58 38.70 21.08
CA LEU A 559 -40.25 40.03 21.58
C LEU A 559 -41.44 40.81 22.12
#